data_AF-A0A399SIX8-F1
#
_entry.id   AF-A0A399SIX8-F1
#
_cell.length_a   1.000
_cell.length_b   1.000
_cell.length_c   1.000
_cell.angle_alpha   90.00
_cell.angle_beta   90.00
_cell.angle_gamma   90.00
#
_symmetry.space_group_name_H-M   'P 1'
#
loop_
_entity.id
_entity.type
_entity.pdbx_description
1 polymer ?
#
loop_
_entity_poly.entity_id
_entity_poly.type
_entity_poly.pdbx_seq_one_letter_code
_entity_poly.pdbx_strand_id
1 'polypeptide(L)'
;MENLIAYLNESLVPLEEKVKAYLQVEQDIRHLEVEILTHRKNNAAEASAKEEDLNGLLQKYNKLREEVVQMLPEQNKFIEINLGYGPSMVGYFTVDHETHQTLPEPVLRVVH
;
A
#
# COMPACT_ATOMS: atom_id res chain seq x y z
N MET A 1 -16.98 27.88 6.56
CA MET A 1 -17.43 26.56 6.10
C MET A 1 -16.50 26.15 4.97
N GLU A 2 -15.35 25.56 5.31
CA GLU A 2 -14.37 25.11 4.33
C GLU A 2 -14.67 23.65 4.01
N ASN A 3 -15.51 23.41 3.00
CA ASN A 3 -15.44 22.14 2.28
C ASN A 3 -14.28 22.26 1.30
N LEU A 4 -13.06 22.12 1.83
CA LEU A 4 -11.87 21.90 1.02
C LEU A 4 -12.01 20.49 0.46
N ILE A 5 -12.60 20.40 -0.73
CA ILE A 5 -12.60 19.22 -1.57
C ILE A 5 -11.12 18.88 -1.76
N ALA A 6 -10.60 17.92 -0.99
CA ALA A 6 -9.18 17.56 -0.92
C ALA A 6 -8.62 17.05 -2.26
N TYR A 7 -9.50 16.81 -3.23
CA TYR A 7 -9.23 16.47 -4.63
C TYR A 7 -8.42 17.53 -5.42
N LEU A 8 -8.07 18.66 -4.80
CA LEU A 8 -7.38 19.79 -5.43
C LEU A 8 -6.10 20.23 -4.71
N ASN A 9 -5.66 19.54 -3.65
CA ASN A 9 -4.42 19.91 -3.00
C ASN A 9 -3.22 19.31 -3.76
N GLU A 10 -2.56 20.13 -4.59
CA GLU A 10 -1.36 19.73 -5.35
C GLU A 10 -0.25 19.15 -4.46
N SER A 11 -0.22 19.49 -3.16
CA SER A 11 0.74 18.91 -2.21
C SER A 11 0.53 17.41 -1.96
N LEU A 12 -0.63 16.85 -2.32
CA LEU A 12 -0.95 15.42 -2.18
C LEU A 12 -0.59 14.60 -3.42
N VAL A 13 -0.27 15.23 -4.55
CA VAL A 13 0.13 14.52 -5.78
C VAL A 13 1.32 13.56 -5.55
N PRO A 14 2.39 13.93 -4.81
CA PRO A 14 3.46 13.00 -4.51
C PRO A 14 3.01 11.79 -3.68
N LEU A 15 2.07 12.00 -2.75
CA LEU A 15 1.48 10.92 -1.96
C LEU A 15 0.64 9.99 -2.84
N GLU A 16 -0.16 10.55 -3.76
CA GLU A 16 -0.95 9.78 -4.74
C GLU A 16 -0.06 8.87 -5.60
N GLU A 17 1.02 9.40 -6.17
CA GLU A 17 1.95 8.61 -6.98
C GLU A 17 2.59 7.48 -6.17
N LYS A 18 2.95 7.76 -4.91
CA LYS A 18 3.53 6.75 -4.01
C LYS A 18 2.52 5.69 -3.60
N VAL A 19 1.27 6.06 -3.32
CA VAL A 19 0.21 5.09 -3.02
C VAL A 19 -0.09 4.23 -4.25
N LYS A 20 -0.13 4.80 -5.46
CA LYS A 20 -0.25 4.02 -6.71
C LYS A 20 0.88 3.02 -6.86
N ALA A 21 2.13 3.44 -6.65
CA ALA A 21 3.29 2.55 -6.72
C ALA A 21 3.24 1.44 -5.65
N TYR A 22 2.79 1.77 -4.43
CA TYR A 22 2.59 0.82 -3.35
C TYR A 22 1.55 -0.26 -3.71
N LEU A 23 0.38 0.16 -4.20
CA LEU A 23 -0.69 -0.75 -4.62
C LEU A 23 -0.28 -1.63 -5.80
N GLN A 24 0.49 -1.07 -6.74
CA GLN A 24 1.04 -1.84 -7.86
C GLN A 24 1.97 -2.95 -7.38
N VAL A 25 2.91 -2.64 -6.48
CA VAL A 25 3.82 -3.65 -5.93
C VAL A 25 3.06 -4.71 -5.12
N GLU A 26 2.02 -4.33 -4.39
CA GLU A 26 1.16 -5.29 -3.70
C GLU A 26 0.44 -6.23 -4.69
N GLN A 27 -0.03 -5.71 -5.82
CA GLN A 27 -0.59 -6.52 -6.90
C GLN A 27 0.45 -7.44 -7.54
N ASP A 28 1.66 -6.95 -7.79
CA ASP A 28 2.76 -7.71 -8.39
C ASP A 28 3.17 -8.88 -7.48
N ILE A 29 3.25 -8.65 -6.16
CA ILE A 29 3.50 -9.68 -5.14
C ILE A 29 2.45 -10.78 -5.25
N ARG A 30 1.16 -10.42 -5.22
CA ARG A 30 0.06 -11.39 -5.31
C ARG A 30 0.11 -12.22 -6.59
N HIS A 31 0.43 -11.61 -7.73
CA HIS A 31 0.57 -12.34 -8.99
C HIS A 31 1.75 -13.31 -8.95
N LEU A 32 2.91 -12.82 -8.50
CA LEU A 32 4.12 -13.62 -8.43
C LEU A 32 3.99 -14.80 -7.46
N GLU A 33 3.32 -14.62 -6.32
CA GLU A 33 3.01 -15.71 -5.39
C GLU A 33 2.17 -16.81 -6.06
N VAL A 34 1.15 -16.44 -6.83
CA VAL A 34 0.33 -17.39 -7.59
C VAL A 34 1.16 -18.13 -8.64
N GLU A 35 2.06 -17.42 -9.32
CA GLU A 35 2.99 -18.02 -10.27
C GLU A 35 3.95 -19.00 -9.59
N ILE A 36 4.56 -18.63 -8.47
CA ILE A 36 5.44 -19.53 -7.69
C ILE A 36 4.67 -20.79 -7.31
N LEU A 37 3.46 -20.66 -6.77
CA LEU A 37 2.64 -21.82 -6.39
C LEU A 37 2.32 -22.73 -7.58
N THR A 38 2.05 -22.15 -8.75
CA THR A 38 1.75 -22.88 -9.98
C THR A 38 2.99 -23.61 -10.52
N HIS A 39 4.14 -22.95 -10.54
CA HIS A 39 5.38 -23.49 -11.09
C HIS A 39 6.12 -24.41 -10.12
N ARG A 40 5.95 -24.28 -8.80
CA ARG A 40 6.60 -25.13 -7.79
C ARG A 40 6.34 -26.61 -7.99
N LYS A 41 5.16 -26.97 -8.54
CA LYS A 41 4.79 -28.34 -8.86
C LYS A 41 5.43 -28.87 -10.16
N ASN A 42 5.76 -27.98 -11.08
CA ASN A 42 6.15 -28.33 -12.46
C ASN A 42 7.64 -28.10 -12.74
N ASN A 43 8.26 -27.12 -12.10
CA ASN A 43 9.64 -26.70 -12.33
C ASN A 43 10.24 -26.00 -11.08
N ALA A 44 10.99 -26.76 -10.27
CA ALA A 44 11.54 -26.27 -9.01
C ALA A 44 12.61 -25.18 -9.18
N ALA A 45 13.38 -25.21 -10.28
CA ALA A 45 14.42 -24.20 -10.54
C ALA A 45 13.81 -22.83 -10.89
N GLU A 46 12.73 -22.83 -11.68
CA GLU A 46 11.99 -21.61 -12.02
C GLU A 46 11.25 -21.03 -10.81
N ALA A 47 10.70 -21.89 -9.95
CA ALA A 47 10.09 -21.44 -8.70
C ALA A 47 11.13 -20.75 -7.78
N SER A 48 12.33 -21.31 -7.66
CA SER A 48 13.40 -20.72 -6.84
C SER A 48 13.83 -19.33 -7.34
N ALA A 49 13.92 -19.12 -8.66
CA ALA A 49 14.25 -17.80 -9.21
C ALA A 49 13.14 -16.78 -8.91
N LYS A 50 11.87 -17.17 -9.07
CA LYS A 50 10.72 -16.31 -8.74
C LYS A 50 10.62 -15.99 -7.24
N GLU A 51 11.08 -16.89 -6.36
CA GLU A 51 11.18 -16.63 -4.91
C GLU A 51 12.21 -15.52 -4.60
N GLU A 52 13.31 -15.42 -5.36
CA GLU A 52 14.26 -14.31 -5.23
C GLU A 52 13.65 -12.97 -5.69
N ASP A 53 12.92 -12.98 -6.82
CA ASP A 53 12.18 -11.81 -7.31
C ASP A 53 11.13 -11.33 -6.29
N LEU A 54 10.42 -12.28 -5.66
CA LEU A 54 9.44 -12.00 -4.60
C LEU A 54 10.09 -11.28 -3.41
N ASN A 55 11.28 -11.71 -2.99
CA ASN A 55 12.01 -11.03 -1.92
C ASN A 55 12.35 -9.58 -2.30
N GLY A 56 12.74 -9.34 -3.55
CA GLY A 56 12.97 -7.99 -4.08
C GLY A 56 11.71 -7.12 -4.03
N LEU A 57 10.55 -7.68 -4.42
CA LEU A 57 9.27 -6.98 -4.33
C LEU A 57 8.85 -6.70 -2.89
N LEU A 58 9.05 -7.65 -1.96
CA LEU A 58 8.77 -7.46 -0.53
C LEU A 58 9.60 -6.32 0.09
N GLN A 59 10.88 -6.22 -0.28
CA GLN A 59 11.71 -5.09 0.15
C GLN A 59 11.21 -3.76 -0.42
N LYS A 60 10.85 -3.74 -1.70
CA LYS A 60 10.27 -2.54 -2.35
C LYS A 60 8.94 -2.15 -1.70
N TYR A 61 8.09 -3.12 -1.39
CA TYR A 61 6.81 -2.93 -0.70
C TYR A 61 7.01 -2.28 0.67
N ASN A 62 7.94 -2.82 1.48
CA ASN A 62 8.24 -2.25 2.80
C ASN A 62 8.75 -0.82 2.71
N LYS A 63 9.68 -0.55 1.78
CA LYS A 63 10.18 0.81 1.54
C LYS A 63 9.06 1.77 1.12
N LEU A 64 8.21 1.37 0.18
CA LEU A 64 7.09 2.19 -0.27
C LEU A 64 6.07 2.43 0.84
N ARG A 65 5.80 1.41 1.67
CA ARG A 65 4.94 1.54 2.85
C ARG A 65 5.49 2.61 3.79
N GLU A 66 6.78 2.58 4.11
CA GLU A 66 7.41 3.59 4.97
C GLU A 66 7.36 4.99 4.35
N GLU A 67 7.64 5.11 3.06
CA GLU A 67 7.55 6.39 2.33
C GLU A 67 6.13 6.97 2.37
N VAL A 68 5.11 6.16 2.11
CA VAL A 68 3.71 6.58 2.20
C VAL A 68 3.38 7.04 3.61
N VAL A 69 3.78 6.29 4.63
CA VAL A 69 3.54 6.64 6.05
C VAL A 69 4.21 7.97 6.42
N GLN A 70 5.42 8.23 5.94
CA GLN A 70 6.12 9.50 6.18
C GLN A 70 5.49 10.70 5.46
N MET A 71 4.79 10.45 4.35
CA MET A 71 4.10 11.47 3.57
C MET A 71 2.68 11.78 4.07
N LEU A 72 2.14 10.97 4.98
CA LEU A 72 0.83 11.24 5.57
C LEU A 72 0.89 12.48 6.48
N PRO A 73 -0.01 13.45 6.32
CA PRO A 73 -0.04 14.64 7.16
C PRO A 73 -0.48 14.34 8.60
N GLU A 74 -1.31 13.32 8.79
CA GLU A 74 -1.85 12.91 10.09
C GLU A 74 -1.87 11.38 10.21
N GLN A 75 -1.53 10.86 11.39
CA GLN A 75 -1.73 9.45 11.73
C GLN A 75 -3.13 9.25 12.31
N ASN A 76 -3.65 8.01 12.24
CA ASN A 76 -4.98 7.63 12.73
C ASN A 76 -6.13 8.41 12.09
N LYS A 77 -5.95 8.81 10.82
CA LYS A 77 -6.94 9.54 10.06
C LYS A 77 -6.88 9.12 8.59
N PHE A 78 -8.04 9.13 7.95
CA PHE A 78 -8.11 8.97 6.50
C PHE A 78 -7.88 10.31 5.81
N ILE A 79 -7.03 10.27 4.79
CA ILE A 79 -6.69 11.37 3.91
C ILE A 79 -7.23 11.02 2.52
N GLU A 80 -8.10 11.87 1.99
CA GLU A 80 -8.60 11.72 0.63
C GLU A 80 -7.47 11.98 -0.39
N ILE A 81 -7.38 11.12 -1.38
CA ILE A 81 -6.39 11.15 -2.46
C ILE A 81 -7.05 10.73 -3.78
N ASN A 82 -6.54 11.22 -4.91
CA ASN A 82 -7.06 10.85 -6.23
C ASN A 82 -6.22 9.75 -6.89
N LEU A 83 -6.71 8.51 -6.83
CA LEU A 83 -6.05 7.40 -7.49
C LEU A 83 -6.42 7.25 -8.99
N GLY A 84 -7.32 8.07 -9.51
CA GLY A 84 -7.70 8.11 -10.93
C GLY A 84 -8.86 7.20 -11.34
N TYR A 85 -9.42 6.43 -10.40
CA TYR A 85 -10.58 5.54 -10.61
C TYR A 85 -11.74 5.80 -9.65
N GLY A 86 -11.69 6.88 -8.88
CA GLY A 86 -12.72 7.26 -7.92
C GLY A 86 -12.14 7.99 -6.71
N PRO A 87 -13.00 8.44 -5.79
CA PRO A 87 -12.56 8.96 -4.50
C PRO A 87 -11.87 7.83 -3.72
N SER A 88 -10.63 8.05 -3.31
CA SER A 88 -9.88 7.08 -2.52
C SER A 88 -9.37 7.73 -1.24
N MET A 89 -9.19 6.92 -0.21
CA MET A 89 -8.69 7.36 1.09
C MET A 89 -7.53 6.49 1.51
N VAL A 90 -6.48 7.11 2.05
CA VAL A 90 -5.33 6.42 2.66
C VAL A 90 -5.17 6.87 4.10
N GLY A 91 -4.83 5.95 4.99
CA GLY A 91 -4.57 6.27 6.39
C GLY A 91 -3.65 5.25 7.04
N TYR A 92 -2.85 5.71 8.01
CA TYR A 92 -1.97 4.86 8.81
C TYR A 92 -2.46 4.83 10.25
N PHE A 93 -2.84 3.64 10.72
CA PHE A 93 -3.50 3.45 11.99
C PHE A 93 -2.59 2.69 12.95
N THR A 94 -2.34 3.30 14.11
CA THR A 94 -1.67 2.69 15.27
C THR A 94 -2.67 2.31 16.36
N VAL A 95 -3.91 2.79 16.25
CA VAL A 95 -5.02 2.42 17.12
C VAL A 95 -6.19 1.89 16.30
N ASP A 96 -6.92 0.97 16.90
CA ASP A 96 -8.16 0.43 16.36
C ASP A 96 -9.28 1.48 16.50
N HIS A 97 -9.99 1.74 15.41
CA HIS A 97 -11.02 2.78 15.38
C HIS A 97 -12.29 2.44 16.13
N GLU A 98 -12.58 1.16 16.35
CA GLU A 98 -13.80 0.71 17.03
C GLU A 98 -13.58 0.59 18.54
N THR A 99 -12.42 0.07 18.92
CA THR A 99 -12.09 -0.23 20.33
C THR A 99 -11.17 0.81 20.98
N HIS A 100 -10.60 1.72 20.18
CA HIS A 100 -9.60 2.71 20.62
C HIS A 100 -8.36 2.10 21.28
N GLN A 101 -8.11 0.81 21.06
CA GLN A 101 -6.94 0.10 21.58
C GLN A 101 -5.76 0.23 20.61
N THR A 102 -4.53 0.24 21.12
CA THR A 102 -3.34 0.19 20.28
C THR A 102 -3.30 -1.11 19.50
N LEU A 103 -3.12 -1.02 18.19
CA LEU A 103 -2.95 -2.20 17.35
C LEU A 103 -1.60 -2.87 17.67
N PRO A 104 -1.52 -4.21 17.64
CA PRO A 104 -0.26 -4.93 17.84
C PRO A 104 0.77 -4.54 16.78
N GLU A 105 0.31 -4.27 15.55
CA GLU A 105 1.12 -3.76 14.46
C GLU A 105 0.37 -2.60 13.76
N PRO A 106 1.04 -1.47 13.48
CA PRO A 106 0.44 -0.40 12.73
C PRO A 106 0.08 -0.80 11.30
N VAL A 107 -1.10 -0.39 10.84
CA VAL A 107 -1.64 -0.80 9.54
C VAL A 107 -1.82 0.41 8.63
N LEU A 108 -1.26 0.34 7.42
CA LEU A 108 -1.59 1.25 6.32
C LEU A 108 -2.84 0.72 5.62
N ARG A 109 -3.91 1.51 5.59
CA ARG A 109 -5.17 1.15 4.93
C ARG A 109 -5.40 2.08 3.75
N VAL A 110 -5.78 1.49 2.61
CA VAL A 110 -6.26 2.21 1.43
C VAL A 110 -7.69 1.74 1.16
N VAL A 111 -8.61 2.69 0.98
CA VAL A 111 -10.03 2.45 0.69
C VAL A 111 -10.37 3.18 -0.60
N HIS A 112 -11.11 2.53 -1.50
CA HIS A 112 -11.47 3.04 -2.82
C HIS A 112 -12.92 2.67 -3.15
#